data_AF-A0A142LKG2-F1
#
_entry.id   AF-A0A142LKG2-F1
#
_cell.length_a   1.000
_cell.length_b   1.000
_cell.length_c   1.000
_cell.angle_alpha   90.00
_cell.angle_beta   90.00
_cell.angle_gamma   90.00
#
_symmetry.space_group_name_H-M   'P 1'
#
loop_
_entity.id
_entity.type
_entity.pdbx_description
1 polymer ?
#
loop_
_entity_poly.entity_id
_entity_poly.type
_entity_poly.pdbx_seq_one_letter_code
_entity_poly.pdbx_strand_id
1 'polypeptide(L)'
;MNMNRKLVGVLVGAAMAVGASVAHGQANLGVTVPKINPFDRDQVVNLWRTFAYTTQTADRNVAPNWTGSIANCNPGTTAKGYQQLVANQLNMYRALFGQANVTLDTEAATTIAQAGTLPSLADQIIYGHDIPATAKCYSETARRGARTSQLSFNPAVA
;
A
#
# COMPACT_ATOMS: atom_id res chain seq x y z
N MET A 1 -6.64 7.01 -69.72
CA MET A 1 -6.09 5.75 -70.26
C MET A 1 -6.08 4.73 -69.13
N ASN A 2 -6.96 3.73 -69.21
CA ASN A 2 -7.13 2.65 -68.23
C ASN A 2 -6.06 1.56 -68.44
N MET A 3 -5.45 1.04 -67.37
CA MET A 3 -5.43 -0.38 -66.94
C MET A 3 -4.22 -0.76 -66.07
N ASN A 4 -4.54 -1.14 -64.83
CA ASN A 4 -4.19 -2.41 -64.16
C ASN A 4 -2.81 -3.05 -64.39
N ARG A 5 -2.12 -3.34 -63.27
CA ARG A 5 -1.79 -4.74 -62.91
C ARG A 5 -1.52 -4.92 -61.41
N LYS A 6 -2.11 -6.00 -60.90
CA LYS A 6 -2.08 -6.53 -59.54
C LYS A 6 -0.67 -6.96 -59.12
N LEU A 7 -0.34 -6.80 -57.84
CA LEU A 7 0.53 -7.72 -57.11
C LEU A 7 0.02 -7.85 -55.68
N VAL A 8 -0.48 -9.06 -55.40
CA VAL A 8 -0.81 -9.58 -54.07
C VAL A 8 0.50 -9.99 -53.42
N GLY A 9 0.77 -9.48 -52.22
CA GLY A 9 1.88 -9.90 -51.36
C GLY A 9 1.38 -9.98 -49.92
N VAL A 10 1.32 -11.19 -49.41
CA VAL A 10 0.81 -11.61 -48.09
C VAL A 10 1.98 -11.70 -47.10
N LEU A 11 1.67 -11.52 -45.80
CA LEU A 11 2.50 -11.70 -44.59
C LEU A 11 3.42 -10.50 -44.24
N VAL A 12 3.64 -10.09 -42.99
CA VAL A 12 3.68 -10.80 -41.69
C VAL A 12 3.15 -9.86 -40.61
N GLY A 13 2.48 -10.42 -39.60
CA GLY A 13 1.96 -9.67 -38.46
C GLY A 13 3.04 -9.03 -37.59
N ALA A 14 2.69 -7.89 -37.03
CA ALA A 14 3.20 -7.45 -35.74
C ALA A 14 1.96 -7.18 -34.87
N ALA A 15 1.52 -8.20 -34.13
CA ALA A 15 0.71 -7.98 -32.94
C ALA A 15 1.61 -7.27 -31.93
N MET A 16 1.67 -5.95 -31.99
CA MET A 16 2.22 -5.18 -30.88
C MET A 16 1.18 -5.23 -29.78
N ALA A 17 1.51 -6.01 -28.74
CA ALA A 17 0.78 -6.09 -27.51
C ALA A 17 0.43 -4.66 -27.05
N VAL A 18 -0.87 -4.36 -27.02
CA VAL A 18 -1.39 -3.26 -26.22
C VAL A 18 -1.21 -3.72 -24.77
N GLY A 19 0.01 -3.59 -24.26
CA GLY A 19 0.23 -3.52 -22.84
C GLY A 19 -0.42 -2.23 -22.39
N ALA A 20 -1.69 -2.30 -22.00
CA ALA A 20 -2.32 -1.24 -21.24
C ALA A 20 -1.53 -1.14 -19.93
N SER A 21 -0.51 -0.29 -19.91
CA SER A 21 0.02 0.23 -18.66
C SER A 21 -1.16 1.00 -18.05
N VAL A 22 -1.85 0.34 -17.12
CA VAL A 22 -2.77 1.04 -16.24
C VAL A 22 -1.91 2.10 -15.58
N ALA A 23 -2.19 3.37 -15.88
CA ALA A 23 -1.57 4.48 -15.19
C ALA A 23 -2.03 4.37 -13.73
N HIS A 24 -1.25 3.66 -12.93
CA HIS A 24 -1.43 3.64 -11.49
C HIS A 24 -1.14 5.07 -11.05
N GLY A 25 -2.17 5.78 -10.59
CA GLY A 25 -2.01 7.14 -10.11
C GLY A 25 -0.86 7.18 -9.13
N GLN A 26 0.13 8.02 -9.37
CA GLN A 26 1.13 8.26 -8.34
C GLN A 26 0.42 8.98 -7.20
N ALA A 27 0.52 8.44 -5.98
CA ALA A 27 0.15 9.23 -4.82
C ALA A 27 0.93 10.55 -4.89
N ASN A 28 0.24 11.68 -4.71
CA ASN A 28 0.93 12.97 -4.57
C ASN A 28 1.79 12.90 -3.30
N LEU A 29 3.07 12.60 -3.50
CA LEU A 29 4.11 12.62 -2.48
C LEU A 29 4.23 14.07 -1.99
N GLY A 30 3.50 14.43 -0.94
CA GLY A 30 3.49 15.79 -0.40
C GLY A 30 2.13 16.32 0.07
N VAL A 31 1.02 15.59 -0.11
CA VAL A 31 -0.24 15.99 0.55
C VAL A 31 -0.05 15.87 2.05
N THR A 32 0.10 17.01 2.71
CA THR A 32 0.20 17.09 4.16
C THR A 32 -1.19 17.30 4.72
N VAL A 33 -1.62 16.43 5.63
CA VAL A 33 -2.89 16.60 6.35
C VAL A 33 -2.84 17.92 7.11
N PRO A 34 -3.78 18.85 6.86
CA PRO A 34 -3.79 20.13 7.56
C PRO A 34 -4.07 19.91 9.04
N LYS A 35 -3.40 20.68 9.90
CA LYS A 35 -3.74 20.74 11.32
C LYS A 35 -5.12 21.40 11.45
N ILE A 36 -6.03 20.74 12.16
CA ILE A 36 -7.37 21.25 12.47
C ILE A 36 -7.55 21.43 13.98
N ASN A 37 -8.54 22.21 14.37
CA ASN A 37 -9.14 22.17 15.70
C ASN A 37 -10.21 21.05 15.72
N PRO A 38 -10.02 19.95 16.47
CA PRO A 38 -11.00 18.85 16.49
C PRO A 38 -12.32 19.23 17.19
N PHE A 39 -12.37 20.38 17.90
CA PHE A 39 -13.59 20.93 18.50
C PHE A 39 -14.32 21.91 17.58
N ASP A 40 -13.74 22.23 16.42
CA ASP A 40 -14.38 23.04 15.39
C ASP A 40 -15.06 22.11 14.37
N ARG A 41 -16.39 22.09 14.41
CA ARG A 41 -17.21 21.24 13.55
C ARG A 41 -16.93 21.47 12.07
N ASP A 42 -16.74 22.72 11.65
CA ASP A 42 -16.58 23.04 10.24
C ASP A 42 -15.20 22.60 9.73
N GLN A 43 -14.16 22.72 10.56
CA GLN A 43 -12.85 22.18 10.23
C GLN A 43 -12.85 20.65 10.15
N VAL A 44 -13.55 19.96 11.05
CA VAL A 44 -13.71 18.49 11.01
C VAL A 44 -14.44 18.05 9.74
N VAL A 45 -15.57 18.69 9.41
CA VAL A 45 -16.34 18.37 8.19
C VAL A 45 -15.53 18.66 6.93
N ASN A 46 -14.79 19.77 6.90
CA ASN A 46 -13.95 20.11 5.76
C ASN A 46 -12.81 19.11 5.58
N LEU A 47 -12.12 18.71 6.65
CA LEU A 47 -11.10 17.66 6.58
C LEU A 47 -11.69 16.36 6.03
N TRP A 48 -12.84 15.91 6.53
CA TRP A 48 -13.49 14.70 6.05
C TRP A 48 -13.87 14.78 4.56
N ARG A 49 -14.52 15.87 4.13
CA ARG A 49 -14.97 16.01 2.73
C ARG A 49 -13.82 16.19 1.74
N THR A 50 -12.80 16.96 2.12
CA THR A 50 -11.73 17.33 1.20
C THR A 50 -10.60 16.32 1.20
N PHE A 51 -10.26 15.74 2.36
CA PHE A 51 -9.19 14.76 2.48
C PHE A 51 -9.77 13.35 2.34
N ALA A 52 -10.67 12.93 3.23
CA ALA A 52 -11.14 11.54 3.25
C ALA A 52 -11.79 11.13 1.92
N TYR A 53 -12.53 12.02 1.26
CA TYR A 53 -13.20 11.70 0.00
C TYR A 53 -12.24 11.66 -1.20
N THR A 54 -11.25 12.56 -1.26
CA THR A 54 -10.29 12.63 -2.37
C THR A 54 -9.16 11.63 -2.22
N THR A 55 -8.65 11.45 -1.00
CA THR A 55 -7.62 10.46 -0.70
C THR A 55 -8.23 9.08 -0.80
N GLN A 56 -9.32 8.71 -0.10
CA GLN A 56 -9.83 7.32 -0.21
C GLN A 56 -10.20 6.88 -1.64
N THR A 57 -10.57 7.81 -2.53
CA THR A 57 -10.84 7.48 -3.95
C THR A 57 -9.58 7.42 -4.80
N ALA A 58 -8.64 8.35 -4.65
CA ALA A 58 -7.34 8.30 -5.31
C ALA A 58 -6.46 7.15 -4.78
N ASP A 59 -6.58 6.87 -3.50
CA ASP A 59 -5.79 5.92 -2.74
C ASP A 59 -6.07 4.47 -3.13
N ARG A 60 -7.33 4.18 -3.50
CA ARG A 60 -7.72 2.87 -4.05
C ARG A 60 -7.02 2.52 -5.37
N ASN A 61 -6.44 3.51 -6.06
CA ASN A 61 -5.78 3.32 -7.35
C ASN A 61 -4.25 3.22 -7.24
N VAL A 62 -3.69 3.38 -6.03
CA VAL A 62 -2.25 3.24 -5.78
C VAL A 62 -1.97 1.79 -5.39
N ALA A 63 -1.39 1.02 -6.32
CA ALA A 63 -1.04 -0.36 -6.04
C ALA A 63 0.08 -0.46 -4.98
N PRO A 64 0.02 -1.41 -4.03
CA PRO A 64 1.09 -1.63 -3.06
C PRO A 64 2.42 -2.00 -3.71
N ASN A 65 2.38 -2.65 -4.88
CA ASN A 65 3.56 -3.16 -5.61
C ASN A 65 4.54 -3.89 -4.69
N TRP A 66 4.00 -4.82 -3.88
CA TRP A 66 4.79 -5.57 -2.93
C TRP A 66 5.84 -6.43 -3.64
N THR A 67 7.10 -6.32 -3.21
CA THR A 67 8.26 -6.98 -3.86
C THR A 67 8.70 -8.26 -3.15
N GLY A 68 8.01 -8.67 -2.10
CA GLY A 68 8.38 -9.84 -1.31
C GLY A 68 7.96 -11.16 -1.94
N SER A 69 8.23 -12.25 -1.23
CA SER A 69 7.92 -13.62 -1.64
C SER A 69 7.66 -14.50 -0.43
N ILE A 70 6.46 -15.10 -0.40
CA ILE A 70 6.11 -16.10 0.61
C ILE A 70 6.92 -17.39 0.42
N ALA A 71 7.14 -17.80 -0.84
CA ALA A 71 7.87 -19.03 -1.15
C ALA A 71 9.32 -19.00 -0.66
N ASN A 72 9.97 -17.83 -0.76
CA ASN A 72 11.37 -17.64 -0.37
C ASN A 72 11.53 -16.94 0.99
N CYS A 73 10.43 -16.73 1.72
CA CYS A 73 10.40 -15.98 2.98
C CYS A 73 11.09 -14.60 2.89
N ASN A 74 10.94 -13.92 1.75
CA ASN A 74 11.44 -12.58 1.53
C ASN A 74 10.35 -11.56 1.93
N PRO A 75 10.57 -10.71 2.95
CA PRO A 75 9.58 -9.72 3.37
C PRO A 75 9.33 -8.63 2.32
N GLY A 76 10.32 -8.33 1.47
CA GLY A 76 10.23 -7.26 0.48
C GLY A 76 9.84 -5.90 1.07
N THR A 77 9.26 -5.06 0.23
CA THR A 77 8.71 -3.76 0.60
C THR A 77 7.52 -3.41 -0.31
N THR A 78 6.82 -2.34 0.00
CA THR A 78 5.79 -1.74 -0.86
C THR A 78 6.30 -0.46 -1.52
N ALA A 79 5.64 0.01 -2.56
CA ALA A 79 5.98 1.27 -3.21
C ALA A 79 5.91 2.46 -2.22
N LYS A 80 6.87 3.39 -2.30
CA LYS A 80 6.89 4.60 -1.44
C LYS A 80 5.60 5.42 -1.52
N GLY A 81 5.00 5.51 -2.72
CA GLY A 81 3.69 6.17 -2.89
C GLY A 81 2.58 5.51 -2.06
N TYR A 82 2.56 4.18 -2.02
CA TYR A 82 1.61 3.44 -1.18
C TYR A 82 1.89 3.62 0.32
N GLN A 83 3.15 3.65 0.73
CA GLN A 83 3.51 3.93 2.13
C GLN A 83 3.06 5.33 2.55
N GLN A 84 3.33 6.35 1.72
CA GLN A 84 2.95 7.73 1.99
C GLN A 84 1.42 7.88 2.10
N LEU A 85 0.69 7.17 1.25
CA LEU A 85 -0.76 7.10 1.29
C LEU A 85 -1.26 6.54 2.62
N VAL A 86 -0.67 5.45 3.11
CA VAL A 86 -1.03 4.88 4.42
C VAL A 86 -0.73 5.87 5.55
N ALA A 87 0.41 6.56 5.50
CA ALA A 87 0.76 7.60 6.47
C ALA A 87 -0.21 8.79 6.42
N ASN A 88 -0.64 9.21 5.24
CA ASN A 88 -1.63 10.26 5.02
C ASN A 88 -2.98 9.91 5.63
N GLN A 89 -3.46 8.69 5.39
CA GLN A 89 -4.70 8.18 5.98
C GLN A 89 -4.60 8.13 7.52
N LEU A 90 -3.48 7.65 8.07
CA LEU A 90 -3.23 7.67 9.50
C LEU A 90 -3.22 9.09 10.08
N ASN A 91 -2.55 10.03 9.40
CA ASN A 91 -2.47 11.42 9.82
C ASN A 91 -3.84 12.12 9.82
N MET A 92 -4.74 11.76 8.90
CA MET A 92 -6.12 12.25 8.92
C MET A 92 -6.82 11.84 10.21
N TYR A 93 -6.74 10.56 10.60
CA TYR A 93 -7.31 10.10 11.87
C TYR A 93 -6.67 10.81 13.05
N ARG A 94 -5.33 10.95 13.06
CA ARG A 94 -4.60 11.65 14.11
C ARG A 94 -5.05 13.11 14.26
N ALA A 95 -5.26 13.82 13.15
CA ALA A 95 -5.75 15.20 13.16
C ALA A 95 -7.14 15.33 13.79
N LEU A 96 -8.04 14.35 13.56
CA LEU A 96 -9.36 14.30 14.20
C LEU A 96 -9.28 14.12 15.73
N PHE A 97 -8.17 13.58 16.24
CA PHE A 97 -7.88 13.47 17.68
C PHE A 97 -6.92 14.56 18.20
N GLY A 98 -6.65 15.60 17.41
CA GLY A 98 -5.73 16.68 17.77
C GLY A 98 -4.26 16.25 17.91
N GLN A 99 -3.90 15.10 17.34
CA GLN A 99 -2.55 14.56 17.37
C GLN A 99 -1.70 15.10 16.21
N ALA A 100 -0.40 15.24 16.44
CA ALA A 100 0.55 15.65 15.39
C ALA A 100 0.70 14.58 14.30
N ASN A 101 1.00 15.00 13.07
CA ASN A 101 1.27 14.09 11.96
C ASN A 101 2.54 13.25 12.22
N VAL A 102 2.54 12.02 11.74
CA VAL A 102 3.71 11.15 11.61
C VAL A 102 4.28 11.19 10.20
N THR A 103 5.57 10.88 10.08
CA THR A 103 6.27 10.70 8.80
C THR A 103 6.57 9.23 8.55
N LEU A 104 6.93 8.89 7.32
CA LEU A 104 7.50 7.58 7.03
C LEU A 104 8.77 7.36 7.84
N ASP A 105 8.94 6.11 8.30
CA ASP A 105 10.17 5.65 8.93
C ASP A 105 11.21 5.30 7.83
N THR A 106 12.39 4.90 8.28
CA THR A 106 13.45 4.34 7.47
C THR A 106 13.01 3.09 6.71
N GLU A 107 13.70 2.79 5.60
CA GLU A 107 13.50 1.56 4.84
C GLU A 107 13.79 0.31 5.69
N ALA A 108 14.72 0.42 6.65
CA ALA A 108 15.02 -0.65 7.61
C ALA A 108 13.82 -0.96 8.52
N ALA A 109 13.19 0.06 9.10
CA ALA A 109 11.98 -0.11 9.90
C ALA A 109 10.82 -0.70 9.09
N THR A 110 10.65 -0.24 7.84
CA THR A 110 9.67 -0.81 6.90
C THR A 110 9.92 -2.29 6.64
N THR A 111 11.17 -2.69 6.42
CA THR A 111 11.55 -4.09 6.20
C THR A 111 11.24 -4.94 7.44
N ILE A 112 11.49 -4.43 8.64
CA ILE A 112 11.15 -5.10 9.91
C ILE A 112 9.63 -5.27 10.03
N ALA A 113 8.84 -4.23 9.72
CA ALA A 113 7.38 -4.31 9.75
C ALA A 113 6.83 -5.35 8.75
N GLN A 114 7.35 -5.37 7.51
CA GLN A 114 6.98 -6.37 6.51
C GLN A 114 7.32 -7.80 6.96
N ALA A 115 8.51 -8.00 7.52
CA ALA A 115 8.90 -9.28 8.08
C ALA A 115 7.96 -9.76 9.18
N GLY A 116 7.46 -8.86 10.03
CA GLY A 116 6.50 -9.20 11.09
C GLY A 116 5.15 -9.73 10.58
N THR A 117 4.75 -9.35 9.37
CA THR A 117 3.48 -9.82 8.78
C THR A 117 3.64 -11.11 7.97
N LEU A 118 4.85 -11.42 7.51
CA LEU A 118 5.10 -12.49 6.56
C LEU A 118 4.70 -13.89 7.09
N PRO A 119 4.93 -14.26 8.36
CA PRO A 119 4.49 -15.57 8.86
C PRO A 119 2.97 -15.73 8.85
N SER A 120 2.23 -14.68 9.20
CA SER A 120 0.78 -14.69 9.15
C SER A 120 0.25 -14.88 7.72
N LEU A 121 0.90 -14.24 6.74
CA LEU A 121 0.58 -14.44 5.31
C LEU A 121 0.95 -15.85 4.82
N ALA A 122 2.08 -16.39 5.29
CA ALA A 122 2.60 -17.67 4.86
C ALA A 122 1.76 -18.86 5.35
N ASP A 123 1.24 -18.77 6.58
CA ASP A 123 0.40 -19.78 7.22
C ASP A 123 -1.11 -19.50 7.06
N GLN A 124 -1.48 -18.35 6.49
CA GLN A 124 -2.87 -17.89 6.37
C GLN A 124 -3.61 -17.78 7.72
N ILE A 125 -2.90 -17.38 8.78
CA ILE A 125 -3.40 -17.23 10.15
C ILE A 125 -2.91 -15.88 10.71
N ILE A 126 -3.68 -15.21 11.57
CA ILE A 126 -3.23 -13.97 12.23
C ILE A 126 -2.58 -14.30 13.58
N TYR A 127 -1.24 -14.23 13.68
CA TYR A 127 -0.51 -14.56 14.91
C TYR A 127 -0.50 -13.47 16.00
N GLY A 128 -0.83 -12.20 15.67
CA GLY A 128 -0.71 -11.08 16.62
C GLY A 128 0.75 -10.71 16.92
N HIS A 129 1.05 -10.32 18.17
CA HIS A 129 2.39 -9.83 18.56
C HIS A 129 3.41 -10.94 18.87
N ASP A 130 2.95 -12.17 19.08
CA ASP A 130 3.81 -13.32 19.42
C ASP A 130 3.69 -14.42 18.37
N ILE A 131 4.54 -14.31 17.35
CA ILE A 131 4.65 -15.33 16.31
C ILE A 131 5.37 -16.56 16.89
N PRO A 132 4.79 -17.77 16.80
CA PRO A 132 5.46 -18.98 17.26
C PRO A 132 6.68 -19.27 16.38
N ALA A 133 7.75 -19.80 16.99
CA ALA A 133 8.98 -20.15 16.27
C ALA A 133 8.78 -21.26 15.21
N THR A 134 7.65 -21.97 15.26
CA THR A 134 7.23 -22.97 14.29
C THR A 134 6.47 -22.40 13.09
N ALA A 135 6.14 -21.10 13.09
CA ALA A 135 5.45 -20.47 11.96
C ALA A 135 6.32 -20.48 10.71
N LYS A 136 5.69 -20.64 9.55
CA LYS A 136 6.37 -20.54 8.27
C LYS A 136 6.94 -19.13 8.09
N CYS A 137 8.13 -19.03 7.53
CA CYS A 137 8.86 -17.75 7.38
C CYS A 137 9.14 -17.01 8.69
N TYR A 138 9.10 -17.71 9.83
CA TYR A 138 9.59 -17.17 11.09
C TYR A 138 11.07 -16.75 10.97
N SER A 139 11.39 -15.61 11.57
CA SER A 139 12.75 -15.13 11.81
C SER A 139 12.76 -14.22 13.02
N GLU A 140 13.94 -13.96 13.59
CA GLU A 140 14.07 -12.99 14.69
C GLU A 140 13.64 -11.57 14.27
N THR A 141 13.88 -11.21 13.01
CA THR A 141 13.40 -9.96 12.42
C THR A 141 11.86 -9.93 12.35
N ALA A 142 11.22 -11.04 11.97
CA ALA A 142 9.76 -11.14 11.97
C ALA A 142 9.18 -11.03 13.38
N ARG A 143 9.76 -11.75 14.35
CA ARG A 143 9.38 -11.66 15.76
C ARG A 143 9.46 -10.22 16.28
N ARG A 144 10.56 -9.52 15.99
CA ARG A 144 10.72 -8.10 16.35
C ARG A 144 9.65 -7.23 15.69
N GLY A 145 9.42 -7.38 14.39
CA GLY A 145 8.42 -6.62 13.66
C GLY A 145 7.00 -6.79 14.20
N ALA A 146 6.60 -8.02 14.52
CA ALA A 146 5.28 -8.28 15.11
C ALA A 146 5.15 -7.68 16.51
N ARG A 147 6.18 -7.77 17.35
CA ARG A 147 6.17 -7.19 18.71
C ARG A 147 6.12 -5.68 18.74
N THR A 148 6.64 -5.02 17.71
CA THR A 148 6.58 -3.55 17.58
C THR A 148 5.39 -3.07 16.74
N SER A 149 4.53 -3.99 16.28
CA SER A 149 3.34 -3.65 15.51
C SER A 149 2.33 -2.89 16.38
N GLN A 150 1.57 -1.99 15.76
CA GLN A 150 0.40 -1.38 16.38
C GLN A 150 -0.89 -2.15 16.07
N LEU A 151 -0.82 -3.17 15.21
CA LEU A 151 -1.93 -4.07 14.92
C LEU A 151 -1.91 -5.21 15.94
N SER A 152 -2.90 -5.23 16.84
CA SER A 152 -3.18 -6.37 17.70
C SER A 152 -4.38 -7.15 17.17
N PHE A 153 -4.36 -8.48 17.34
CA PHE A 153 -5.56 -9.30 17.11
C PHE A 153 -6.54 -9.05 18.26
N ASN A 154 -7.76 -8.61 17.94
CA ASN A 154 -8.85 -8.55 18.91
C ASN A 154 -9.75 -9.80 18.72
N PRO A 155 -9.69 -10.80 19.62
CA PRO A 155 -10.53 -11.98 19.51
C PRO A 155 -12.04 -11.70 19.71
N ALA A 156 -12.43 -10.50 20.15
CA ALA A 156 -13.83 -10.16 20.42
C ALA A 156 -14.65 -9.77 19.17
N VAL A 157 -14.05 -9.74 17.98
CA VAL A 157 -14.70 -9.34 16.72
C VAL A 157 -14.48 -10.35 15.58
N ALA A 158 -14.05 -11.57 15.91
CA ALA A 158 -13.89 -12.68 14.97
C ALA A 158 -15.03 -13.70 15.11
#